data_AF-A0A835X7M5-F1
#
_entry.id   AF-A0A835X7M5-F1
#
_cell.length_a   1.000
_cell.length_b   1.000
_cell.length_c   1.000
_cell.angle_alpha   90.00
_cell.angle_beta   90.00
_cell.angle_gamma   90.00
#
_symmetry.space_group_name_H-M   'P 1'
#
loop_
_entity.id
_entity.type
_entity.pdbx_description
1 polymer ?
#
loop_
_entity_poly.entity_id
_entity_poly.type
_entity_poly.pdbx_seq_one_letter_code
_entity_poly.pdbx_strand_id
1 'polypeptide(L)'
;MSGKDQSVVSKEALMSTKPGKQILKQAFFKKKGYKLFNKYKEEAETEFPNFAKRFAADLLKQIKADSSPNSTQQAFAEEVGSTEIILESSQIDPIKSKLESPEVLQDRVLRILNSNFVKMTFPVFNALYDAAAEFYGNHDAEMKQNLVDGHIIAIDLSEPMDRIVDKDEDLDYLDDYKLMNPYILKLAREKISKGGDEVLKEFEEGFKDARIGQYLDIKLKQKPTKITEEEMNQCYKKYRAVMGTAGRNMALAKNPLGEIFYLGMARAAEGVGCGNEIEDSIKNGFVKIPSWPLYYSLLVNDVKKGFELTLEKSNLYLQDARLALKLLPDGFSHGEFLEFLFLTVEHYNQFWYNQLEKANMWSKFSEKLPK
;
A
#
# COMPACT_ATOMS: atom_id res chain seq x y z
N MET A 1 -10.44 -5.99 -2.40
CA MET A 1 -11.84 -6.41 -2.11
C MET A 1 -12.07 -6.82 -0.63
N SER A 2 -11.45 -6.10 0.32
CA SER A 2 -11.68 -6.14 1.78
C SER A 2 -11.49 -4.72 2.36
N GLY A 3 -11.91 -3.70 1.61
CA GLY A 3 -11.72 -2.30 1.96
C GLY A 3 -12.81 -1.75 2.90
N LYS A 4 -12.50 -0.61 3.52
CA LYS A 4 -13.44 0.34 4.15
C LYS A 4 -14.59 0.69 3.21
N ASP A 5 -14.33 0.79 1.90
CA ASP A 5 -15.36 1.02 0.89
C ASP A 5 -15.89 -0.30 0.30
N GLN A 6 -17.02 -0.76 0.84
CA GLN A 6 -17.74 -1.94 0.35
C GLN A 6 -18.53 -1.66 -0.94
N SER A 7 -18.68 -0.40 -1.36
CA SER A 7 -19.47 -0.04 -2.54
C SER A 7 -18.84 -0.57 -3.82
N VAL A 8 -17.51 -0.56 -3.92
CA VAL A 8 -16.75 -1.03 -5.08
C VAL A 8 -16.99 -2.52 -5.34
N VAL A 9 -17.25 -3.31 -4.29
CA VAL A 9 -17.39 -4.77 -4.40
C VAL A 9 -18.85 -5.23 -4.42
N SER A 10 -19.81 -4.29 -4.40
CA SER A 10 -21.23 -4.59 -4.54
C SER A 10 -21.54 -5.29 -5.86
N LYS A 11 -22.65 -6.03 -5.91
CA LYS A 11 -23.08 -6.71 -7.14
C LYS A 11 -23.31 -5.70 -8.26
N GLU A 12 -23.88 -4.55 -7.94
CA GLU A 12 -24.15 -3.45 -8.86
C GLU A 12 -22.84 -2.87 -9.40
N ALA A 13 -21.84 -2.66 -8.54
CA ALA A 13 -20.52 -2.19 -8.94
C ALA A 13 -19.80 -3.19 -9.85
N LEU A 14 -19.79 -4.48 -9.48
CA LEU A 14 -19.19 -5.53 -10.29
C LEU A 14 -19.86 -5.62 -11.68
N MET A 15 -21.19 -5.49 -11.74
CA MET A 15 -21.93 -5.48 -13.00
C MET A 15 -21.67 -4.23 -13.86
N SER A 16 -21.12 -3.16 -13.28
CA SER A 16 -20.86 -1.90 -14.00
C SER A 16 -19.59 -1.90 -14.84
N THR A 17 -18.72 -2.91 -14.70
CA THR A 17 -17.41 -2.97 -15.39
C THR A 17 -17.23 -4.30 -16.11
N LYS A 18 -16.36 -4.35 -17.13
CA LYS A 18 -16.04 -5.62 -17.82
C LYS A 18 -15.28 -6.58 -16.90
N PRO A 19 -14.23 -6.16 -16.15
CA PRO A 19 -13.55 -7.01 -15.18
C PRO A 19 -14.47 -7.48 -14.05
N GLY A 20 -15.36 -6.62 -13.52
CA GLY A 20 -16.29 -7.00 -12.47
C GLY A 20 -17.29 -8.09 -12.91
N LYS A 21 -17.78 -8.04 -14.15
CA LYS A 21 -18.57 -9.14 -14.73
C LYS A 21 -17.77 -10.43 -14.83
N GLN A 22 -16.47 -10.36 -15.12
CA GLN A 22 -15.60 -11.54 -15.13
C GLN A 22 -15.36 -12.08 -13.72
N ILE A 23 -15.22 -11.22 -12.71
CA ILE A 23 -15.15 -11.62 -11.30
C ILE A 23 -16.41 -12.40 -10.91
N LEU A 24 -17.60 -11.87 -11.23
CA LEU A 24 -18.88 -12.56 -10.98
C LEU A 24 -18.96 -13.91 -11.69
N LYS A 25 -18.45 -13.98 -12.92
CA LYS A 25 -18.37 -15.23 -13.69
C LYS A 25 -17.45 -16.25 -12.99
N GLN A 26 -16.26 -15.83 -12.56
CA GLN A 26 -15.34 -16.70 -11.82
C GLN A 26 -15.94 -17.18 -10.49
N ALA A 27 -16.67 -16.31 -9.80
CA ALA A 27 -17.41 -16.64 -8.58
C ALA A 27 -18.49 -17.69 -8.82
N PHE A 28 -19.33 -17.49 -9.84
CA PHE A 28 -20.41 -18.39 -10.21
C PHE A 28 -19.90 -19.80 -10.57
N PHE A 29 -18.83 -19.87 -11.37
CA PHE A 29 -18.20 -21.14 -11.74
C PHE A 29 -17.23 -21.69 -10.68
N LYS A 30 -17.08 -21.01 -9.53
CA LYS A 30 -16.15 -21.35 -8.45
C LYS A 30 -14.75 -21.70 -8.99
N LYS A 31 -14.22 -20.84 -9.86
CA LYS A 31 -12.87 -21.00 -10.45
C LYS A 31 -11.80 -21.02 -9.36
N LYS A 32 -10.66 -21.67 -9.62
CA LYS A 32 -9.60 -21.88 -8.62
C LYS A 32 -9.07 -20.56 -8.08
N GLY A 33 -8.83 -19.58 -8.96
CA GLY A 33 -8.43 -18.22 -8.56
C GLY A 33 -9.38 -17.58 -7.56
N TYR A 34 -10.70 -17.58 -7.85
CA TYR A 34 -11.72 -17.06 -6.93
C TYR A 34 -11.80 -17.83 -5.61
N LYS A 35 -11.69 -19.17 -5.64
CA LYS A 35 -11.69 -20.00 -4.42
C LYS A 35 -10.53 -19.65 -3.50
N LEU A 36 -9.31 -19.54 -4.06
CA LEU A 36 -8.12 -19.14 -3.30
C LEU A 36 -8.27 -17.71 -2.78
N PHE A 37 -8.79 -16.80 -3.59
CA PHE A 37 -9.09 -15.44 -3.16
C PHE A 37 -10.02 -15.40 -1.94
N ASN A 38 -11.13 -16.13 -1.99
CA ASN A 38 -12.06 -16.20 -0.85
C ASN A 38 -11.43 -16.86 0.38
N LYS A 39 -10.67 -17.94 0.21
CA LYS A 39 -9.95 -18.60 1.30
C LYS A 39 -9.08 -17.59 2.06
N TYR A 40 -8.17 -16.91 1.35
CA TYR A 40 -7.26 -15.96 2.01
C TYR A 40 -7.97 -14.73 2.55
N LYS A 41 -9.07 -14.30 1.92
CA LYS A 41 -9.93 -13.24 2.46
C LYS A 41 -10.53 -13.64 3.81
N GLU A 42 -11.14 -14.82 3.91
CA GLU A 42 -11.78 -15.32 5.13
C GLU A 42 -10.76 -15.58 6.26
N GLU A 43 -9.60 -16.15 5.91
CA GLU A 43 -8.48 -16.32 6.84
C GLU A 43 -7.97 -14.97 7.37
N ALA A 44 -7.81 -13.98 6.49
CA ALA A 44 -7.41 -12.64 6.88
C ALA A 44 -8.44 -11.95 7.78
N GLU A 45 -9.74 -12.04 7.46
CA GLU A 45 -10.80 -11.48 8.30
C GLU A 45 -10.79 -12.06 9.73
N THR A 46 -10.39 -13.34 9.86
CA THR A 46 -10.26 -14.01 11.16
C THR A 46 -8.97 -13.63 11.89
N GLU A 47 -7.85 -13.53 11.18
CA GLU A 47 -6.52 -13.34 11.79
C GLU A 47 -6.14 -11.87 12.00
N PHE A 48 -6.71 -10.94 11.24
CA PHE A 48 -6.38 -9.52 11.33
C PHE A 48 -6.57 -8.91 12.73
N PRO A 49 -7.63 -9.25 13.51
CA PRO A 49 -7.76 -8.81 14.90
C PRO A 49 -6.65 -9.33 15.82
N ASN A 50 -6.11 -10.53 15.56
CA ASN A 50 -5.00 -11.08 16.34
C ASN A 50 -3.70 -10.36 16.00
N PHE A 51 -3.46 -10.11 14.70
CA PHE A 51 -2.36 -9.26 14.25
C PHE A 51 -2.39 -7.88 14.91
N ALA A 52 -3.54 -7.19 14.93
CA ALA A 52 -3.67 -5.88 15.55
C ALA A 52 -3.33 -5.88 17.05
N LYS A 53 -3.69 -6.95 17.77
CA LYS A 53 -3.34 -7.13 19.19
C LYS A 53 -1.84 -7.36 19.37
N ARG A 54 -1.23 -8.22 18.55
CA ARG A 54 0.22 -8.47 18.57
C ARG A 54 0.99 -7.18 18.29
N PHE A 55 0.58 -6.43 17.26
CA PHE A 55 1.22 -5.16 16.91
C PHE A 55 1.17 -4.17 18.07
N ALA A 56 0.00 -3.93 18.68
CA ALA A 56 -0.11 -3.04 19.82
C ALA A 56 0.73 -3.49 21.03
N ALA A 57 0.75 -4.79 21.33
CA ALA A 57 1.55 -5.33 22.43
C ALA A 57 3.06 -5.18 22.20
N ASP A 58 3.53 -5.52 20.99
CA ASP A 58 4.94 -5.40 20.63
C ASP A 58 5.38 -3.93 20.61
N LEU A 59 4.53 -3.02 20.11
CA LEU A 59 4.78 -1.58 20.10
C LEU A 59 4.85 -1.00 21.52
N LEU A 60 3.94 -1.41 22.41
CA LEU A 60 3.96 -1.00 23.82
C LEU A 60 5.27 -1.39 24.50
N LYS A 61 5.75 -2.60 24.21
CA LYS A 61 7.03 -3.10 24.74
C LYS A 61 8.20 -2.23 24.27
N GLN A 62 8.23 -1.84 22.98
CA GLN A 62 9.27 -0.96 22.45
C GLN A 62 9.28 0.42 23.11
N ILE A 63 8.09 1.05 23.24
CA ILE A 63 7.95 2.37 23.88
C ILE A 63 8.42 2.33 25.34
N LYS A 64 8.02 1.30 26.11
CA LYS A 64 8.42 1.16 27.52
C LYS A 64 9.91 0.89 27.70
N ALA A 65 10.52 0.15 26.77
CA ALA A 65 11.93 -0.21 26.83
C ALA A 65 12.86 0.96 26.48
N ASP A 66 12.37 2.01 25.82
CA ASP A 66 13.19 3.14 25.41
C ASP A 66 13.45 4.12 26.57
N SER A 67 14.70 4.16 27.02
CA SER A 67 15.18 5.07 28.06
C SER A 67 15.62 6.44 27.52
N SER A 68 15.70 6.62 26.20
CA SER A 68 16.17 7.84 25.53
C SER A 68 15.30 8.19 24.31
N PRO A 69 13.98 8.42 24.50
CA PRO A 69 13.04 8.63 23.39
C PRO A 69 13.37 9.85 22.52
N ASN A 70 14.01 10.89 23.09
CA ASN A 70 14.49 12.03 22.30
C ASN A 70 15.57 11.61 21.30
N SER A 71 16.55 10.81 21.73
CA SER A 71 17.63 10.33 20.86
C SER A 71 17.08 9.43 19.74
N THR A 72 16.11 8.58 20.06
CA THR A 72 15.39 7.74 19.10
C THR A 72 14.64 8.57 18.06
N GLN A 73 13.95 9.63 18.48
CA GLN A 73 13.29 10.58 17.58
C GLN A 73 14.29 11.27 16.65
N GLN A 74 15.41 11.79 17.19
CA GLN A 74 16.42 12.48 16.38
C GLN A 74 17.06 11.53 15.35
N ALA A 75 17.43 10.32 15.75
CA ALA A 75 17.98 9.32 14.82
C ALA A 75 16.99 8.97 13.70
N PHE A 76 15.70 8.89 14.03
CA PHE A 76 14.67 8.67 13.03
C PHE A 76 14.49 9.87 12.09
N ALA A 77 14.47 11.10 12.61
CA ALA A 77 14.43 12.32 11.80
C ALA A 77 15.63 12.45 10.85
N GLU A 78 16.82 12.11 11.32
CA GLU A 78 18.03 12.06 10.50
C GLU A 78 17.91 10.98 9.43
N GLU A 79 17.46 9.78 9.83
CA GLU A 79 17.27 8.68 8.92
C GLU A 79 16.33 9.11 7.81
N VAL A 80 15.10 9.53 8.13
CA VAL A 80 14.04 9.89 7.16
C VAL A 80 14.32 11.19 6.39
N GLY A 81 15.14 12.08 6.94
CA GLY A 81 15.43 13.40 6.39
C GLY A 81 14.33 14.45 6.64
N SER A 82 13.55 14.33 7.72
CA SER A 82 12.51 15.31 8.07
C SER A 82 12.37 15.46 9.58
N THR A 83 12.38 16.70 10.06
CA THR A 83 12.10 17.05 11.47
C THR A 83 10.62 17.29 11.74
N GLU A 84 9.78 17.38 10.71
CA GLU A 84 8.32 17.58 10.88
C GLU A 84 7.64 16.35 11.50
N ILE A 85 8.24 15.18 11.33
CA ILE A 85 7.68 13.90 11.76
C ILE A 85 8.08 13.49 13.19
N ILE A 86 8.75 14.38 13.91
CA ILE A 86 9.15 14.17 15.31
C ILE A 86 8.51 15.20 16.24
N LEU A 87 8.51 14.87 17.52
CA LEU A 87 8.04 15.76 18.59
C LEU A 87 9.11 16.76 19.01
N GLU A 88 8.68 17.91 19.53
CA GLU A 88 9.57 18.75 20.34
C GLU A 88 9.94 18.04 21.63
N SER A 89 11.16 18.24 22.13
CA SER A 89 11.66 17.52 23.32
C SER A 89 10.75 17.68 24.55
N SER A 90 10.09 18.82 24.70
CA SER A 90 9.13 19.11 25.78
C SER A 90 7.84 18.27 25.69
N GLN A 91 7.47 17.79 24.51
CA GLN A 91 6.26 17.02 24.26
C GLN A 91 6.47 15.51 24.45
N ILE A 92 7.72 15.04 24.45
CA ILE A 92 8.03 13.60 24.43
C ILE A 92 7.50 12.87 25.66
N ASP A 93 7.84 13.33 26.87
CA ASP A 93 7.45 12.63 28.10
C ASP A 93 5.92 12.60 28.33
N PRO A 94 5.17 13.71 28.11
CA PRO A 94 3.71 13.67 28.16
C PRO A 94 3.08 12.67 27.18
N ILE A 95 3.53 12.67 25.92
CA ILE A 95 2.97 11.77 24.89
C ILE A 95 3.38 10.32 25.16
N LYS A 96 4.61 10.08 25.60
CA LYS A 96 5.07 8.74 25.99
C LYS A 96 4.23 8.17 27.11
N SER A 97 4.03 8.96 28.18
CA SER A 97 3.22 8.54 29.34
C SER A 97 1.78 8.19 28.93
N LYS A 98 1.20 8.94 27.98
CA LYS A 98 -0.11 8.65 27.39
C LYS A 98 -0.12 7.33 26.59
N LEU A 99 0.89 7.09 25.76
CA LEU A 99 0.99 5.89 24.91
C LEU A 99 1.43 4.63 25.66
N GLU A 100 1.89 4.74 26.90
CA GLU A 100 2.10 3.58 27.78
C GLU A 100 0.79 2.95 28.29
N SER A 101 -0.35 3.62 28.08
CA SER A 101 -1.67 3.03 28.28
C SER A 101 -2.00 2.02 27.17
N PRO A 102 -2.23 0.73 27.49
CA PRO A 102 -2.55 -0.28 26.48
C PRO A 102 -3.79 0.06 25.66
N GLU A 103 -4.80 0.65 26.29
CA GLU A 103 -6.07 1.02 25.64
C GLU A 103 -5.86 2.14 24.61
N VAL A 104 -5.08 3.17 24.98
CA VAL A 104 -4.78 4.29 24.08
C VAL A 104 -3.95 3.80 22.91
N LEU A 105 -2.89 3.02 23.16
CA LEU A 105 -2.04 2.52 22.09
C LEU A 105 -2.79 1.57 21.15
N GLN A 106 -3.66 0.71 21.69
CA GLN A 106 -4.50 -0.17 20.89
C GLN A 106 -5.45 0.61 19.98
N ASP A 107 -6.05 1.71 20.47
CA ASP A 107 -6.86 2.60 19.63
C ASP A 107 -6.03 3.21 18.49
N ARG A 108 -4.82 3.71 18.79
CA ARG A 108 -3.93 4.26 17.75
C ARG A 108 -3.57 3.24 16.70
N VAL A 109 -3.17 2.04 17.12
CA VAL A 109 -2.87 0.95 16.19
C VAL A 109 -4.08 0.60 15.32
N LEU A 110 -5.29 0.52 15.89
CA LEU A 110 -6.50 0.22 15.10
C LEU A 110 -6.83 1.32 14.09
N ARG A 111 -6.54 2.59 14.39
CA ARG A 111 -6.74 3.71 13.46
C ARG A 111 -5.78 3.67 12.28
N ILE A 112 -4.52 3.35 12.53
CA ILE A 112 -3.51 3.24 11.49
C ILE A 112 -3.85 2.04 10.58
N LEU A 113 -4.12 0.88 11.19
CA LEU A 113 -4.55 -0.35 10.50
C LEU A 113 -5.88 -0.24 9.75
N ASN A 114 -6.65 0.83 9.95
CA ASN A 114 -7.91 1.07 9.23
C ASN A 114 -7.70 1.64 7.82
N SER A 115 -6.67 1.16 7.12
CA SER A 115 -6.37 1.51 5.74
C SER A 115 -6.90 0.45 4.77
N ASN A 116 -7.44 0.88 3.63
CA ASN A 116 -7.79 -0.01 2.51
C ASN A 116 -6.57 -0.81 2.05
N PHE A 117 -5.41 -0.15 2.01
CA PHE A 117 -4.19 -0.73 1.50
C PHE A 117 -3.70 -1.88 2.38
N VAL A 118 -3.71 -1.71 3.70
CA VAL A 118 -3.37 -2.74 4.69
C VAL A 118 -4.31 -3.93 4.61
N LYS A 119 -5.62 -3.69 4.67
CA LYS A 119 -6.63 -4.78 4.68
C LYS A 119 -6.65 -5.58 3.39
N MET A 120 -6.28 -4.97 2.26
CA MET A 120 -6.18 -5.67 0.98
C MET A 120 -4.87 -6.41 0.82
N THR A 121 -3.78 -5.93 1.44
CA THR A 121 -2.45 -6.52 1.28
C THR A 121 -2.22 -7.71 2.22
N PHE A 122 -2.78 -7.68 3.43
CA PHE A 122 -2.67 -8.77 4.41
C PHE A 122 -3.01 -10.17 3.85
N PRO A 123 -4.16 -10.40 3.18
CA PRO A 123 -4.46 -11.69 2.55
C PRO A 123 -3.52 -12.04 1.39
N VAL A 124 -3.03 -11.04 0.65
CA VAL A 124 -2.13 -11.26 -0.50
C VAL A 124 -0.76 -11.75 -0.04
N PHE A 125 -0.21 -11.17 1.03
CA PHE A 125 1.09 -11.60 1.56
C PHE A 125 1.04 -13.01 2.14
N ASN A 126 -0.03 -13.35 2.85
CA ASN A 126 -0.26 -14.74 3.29
C ASN A 126 -0.29 -15.70 2.08
N ALA A 127 -1.00 -15.33 1.02
CA ALA A 127 -1.09 -16.16 -0.18
C ALA A 127 0.23 -16.31 -0.92
N LEU A 128 1.01 -15.24 -1.07
CA LEU A 128 2.33 -15.28 -1.70
C LEU A 128 3.30 -16.14 -0.90
N TYR A 129 3.31 -15.99 0.43
CA TYR A 129 4.17 -16.81 1.28
C TYR A 129 3.77 -18.28 1.21
N ASP A 130 2.49 -18.61 1.35
CA ASP A 130 2.02 -20.00 1.28
C ASP A 130 2.33 -20.62 -0.10
N ALA A 131 2.21 -19.84 -1.18
CA ALA A 131 2.58 -20.29 -2.53
C ALA A 131 4.08 -20.57 -2.68
N ALA A 132 4.94 -19.69 -2.14
CA ALA A 132 6.38 -19.89 -2.17
C ALA A 132 6.82 -21.05 -1.25
N ALA A 133 6.22 -21.16 -0.07
CA ALA A 133 6.44 -22.24 0.88
C ALA A 133 6.09 -23.60 0.26
N GLU A 134 4.96 -23.70 -0.44
CA GLU A 134 4.55 -24.90 -1.17
C GLU A 134 5.55 -25.24 -2.29
N PHE A 135 5.98 -24.24 -3.08
CA PHE A 135 6.91 -24.46 -4.18
C PHE A 135 8.31 -24.91 -3.71
N TYR A 136 8.84 -24.28 -2.66
CA TYR A 136 10.17 -24.59 -2.13
C TYR A 136 10.17 -25.71 -1.06
N GLY A 137 8.99 -26.21 -0.66
CA GLY A 137 8.85 -27.23 0.38
C GLY A 137 9.23 -26.76 1.79
N ASN A 138 9.03 -25.48 2.12
CA ASN A 138 9.38 -24.89 3.42
C ASN A 138 8.17 -24.24 4.10
N HIS A 139 7.42 -25.03 4.87
CA HIS A 139 6.28 -24.56 5.63
C HIS A 139 6.67 -24.18 7.06
N ASP A 140 7.00 -22.91 7.26
CA ASP A 140 7.26 -22.34 8.58
C ASP A 140 6.19 -21.27 8.91
N ALA A 141 5.33 -21.60 9.87
CA ALA A 141 4.23 -20.73 10.29
C ALA A 141 4.70 -19.52 11.10
N GLU A 142 5.76 -19.65 11.89
CA GLU A 142 6.32 -18.54 12.67
C GLU A 142 7.01 -17.55 11.72
N MET A 143 7.78 -18.06 10.75
CA MET A 143 8.39 -17.26 9.70
C MET A 143 7.33 -16.53 8.86
N LYS A 144 6.23 -17.21 8.49
CA LYS A 144 5.10 -16.58 7.80
C LYS A 144 4.58 -15.39 8.60
N GLN A 145 4.25 -15.62 9.88
CA GLN A 145 3.71 -14.58 10.74
C GLN A 145 4.69 -13.41 10.86
N ASN A 146 5.97 -13.67 11.11
CA ASN A 146 6.97 -12.61 11.23
C ASN A 146 7.08 -11.78 9.95
N LEU A 147 7.17 -12.42 8.77
CA LEU A 147 7.33 -11.68 7.53
C LEU A 147 6.07 -10.91 7.12
N VAL A 148 4.91 -11.55 7.22
CA VAL A 148 3.64 -10.89 6.89
C VAL A 148 3.39 -9.74 7.86
N ASP A 149 3.46 -9.97 9.18
CA ASP A 149 3.26 -8.92 10.18
C ASP A 149 4.27 -7.78 9.97
N GLY A 150 5.55 -8.12 9.77
CA GLY A 150 6.63 -7.13 9.58
C GLY A 150 6.43 -6.23 8.37
N HIS A 151 6.10 -6.80 7.20
CA HIS A 151 5.82 -6.00 6.00
C HIS A 151 4.51 -5.21 6.09
N ILE A 152 3.50 -5.76 6.76
CA ILE A 152 2.25 -5.02 6.98
C ILE A 152 2.48 -3.83 7.92
N ILE A 153 3.25 -4.00 9.00
CA ILE A 153 3.65 -2.91 9.90
C ILE A 153 4.46 -1.84 9.14
N ALA A 154 5.37 -2.25 8.25
CA ALA A 154 6.15 -1.31 7.45
C ALA A 154 5.29 -0.52 6.45
N ILE A 155 4.33 -1.19 5.81
CA ILE A 155 3.35 -0.53 4.94
C ILE A 155 2.50 0.45 5.75
N ASP A 156 2.07 0.02 6.94
CA ASP A 156 1.24 0.82 7.84
C ASP A 156 1.97 2.08 8.32
N LEU A 157 3.31 2.11 8.35
CA LEU A 157 4.11 3.30 8.67
C LEU A 157 3.94 4.45 7.66
N SER A 158 3.59 4.18 6.40
CA SER A 158 3.38 5.27 5.43
C SER A 158 2.16 6.12 5.78
N GLU A 159 1.11 5.51 6.35
CA GLU A 159 -0.14 6.16 6.72
C GLU A 159 0.03 7.26 7.80
N PRO A 160 0.63 7.02 8.99
CA PRO A 160 0.84 8.06 9.99
C PRO A 160 1.81 9.13 9.49
N MET A 161 2.80 8.77 8.66
CA MET A 161 3.70 9.74 8.04
C MET A 161 2.96 10.66 7.06
N ASP A 162 2.11 10.10 6.19
CA ASP A 162 1.27 10.87 5.27
C ASP A 162 0.30 11.78 6.05
N ARG A 163 -0.37 11.29 7.10
CA ARG A 163 -1.27 12.10 7.95
C ARG A 163 -0.57 13.28 8.63
N ILE A 164 0.67 13.09 9.10
CA ILE A 164 1.48 14.17 9.68
C ILE A 164 1.81 15.25 8.64
N VAL A 165 2.19 14.83 7.43
CA VAL A 165 2.62 15.73 6.36
C VAL A 165 1.43 16.45 5.71
N ASP A 166 0.37 15.71 5.37
CA ASP A 166 -0.78 16.23 4.63
C ASP A 166 -1.85 16.86 5.55
N LYS A 167 -1.81 16.61 6.86
CA LYS A 167 -2.78 17.14 7.86
C LYS A 167 -4.24 16.91 7.45
N ASP A 168 -4.54 15.69 7.02
CA ASP A 168 -5.81 15.33 6.37
C ASP A 168 -6.83 14.69 7.33
N GLU A 169 -6.40 13.75 8.18
CA GLU A 169 -7.22 12.99 9.14
C GLU A 169 -6.54 12.86 10.51
N ASP A 170 -7.34 12.58 11.56
CA ASP A 170 -6.84 12.24 12.90
C ASP A 170 -5.88 13.32 13.50
N LEU A 171 -6.17 14.60 13.24
CA LEU A 171 -5.33 15.75 13.64
C LEU A 171 -5.01 15.79 15.14
N ASP A 172 -5.94 15.33 15.98
CA ASP A 172 -5.76 15.26 17.45
C ASP A 172 -4.74 14.21 17.89
N TYR A 173 -4.28 13.35 16.98
CA TYR A 173 -3.40 12.21 17.24
C TYR A 173 -2.05 12.31 16.54
N LEU A 174 -1.75 13.42 15.84
CA LEU A 174 -0.48 13.58 15.12
C LEU A 174 0.73 13.43 16.03
N ASP A 175 0.66 13.98 17.25
CA ASP A 175 1.75 13.87 18.22
C ASP A 175 1.96 12.42 18.70
N ASP A 176 0.87 11.65 18.82
CA ASP A 176 0.95 10.22 19.15
C ASP A 176 1.66 9.46 18.02
N TYR A 177 1.30 9.75 16.76
CA TYR A 177 1.92 9.15 15.58
C TYR A 177 3.41 9.51 15.45
N LYS A 178 3.77 10.78 15.70
CA LYS A 178 5.17 11.22 15.74
C LYS A 178 5.99 10.42 16.75
N LEU A 179 5.44 10.13 17.93
CA LEU A 179 6.14 9.27 18.89
C LEU A 179 6.25 7.81 18.42
N MET A 180 5.19 7.26 17.83
CA MET A 180 5.12 5.85 17.44
C MET A 180 6.03 5.49 16.25
N ASN A 181 6.17 6.37 15.26
CA ASN A 181 6.86 6.11 13.99
C ASN A 181 8.24 5.41 14.12
N PRO A 182 9.20 5.91 14.93
CA PRO A 182 10.49 5.24 15.07
C PRO A 182 10.37 3.80 15.60
N TYR A 183 9.44 3.56 16.52
CA TYR A 183 9.23 2.24 17.10
C TYR A 183 8.51 1.30 16.13
N ILE A 184 7.57 1.81 15.32
CA ILE A 184 6.90 1.05 14.25
C ILE A 184 7.94 0.56 13.24
N LEU A 185 8.83 1.45 12.76
CA LEU A 185 9.89 1.06 11.82
C LEU A 185 10.84 0.02 12.42
N LYS A 186 11.23 0.22 13.68
CA LYS A 186 12.07 -0.75 14.41
C LYS A 186 11.38 -2.12 14.51
N LEU A 187 10.09 -2.15 14.82
CA LEU A 187 9.29 -3.37 14.91
C LEU A 187 9.26 -4.14 13.59
N ALA A 188 9.03 -3.41 12.49
CA ALA A 188 9.03 -3.99 11.14
C ALA A 188 10.37 -4.65 10.83
N ARG A 189 11.49 -3.95 11.08
CA ARG A 189 12.85 -4.46 10.90
C ARG A 189 13.12 -5.72 11.72
N GLU A 190 12.76 -5.70 13.00
CA GLU A 190 12.94 -6.85 13.91
C GLU A 190 12.21 -8.10 13.39
N LYS A 191 10.98 -7.93 12.89
CA LYS A 191 10.19 -9.04 12.33
C LYS A 191 10.70 -9.49 10.95
N ILE A 192 10.99 -8.56 10.05
CA ILE A 192 11.48 -8.85 8.69
C ILE A 192 12.86 -9.53 8.73
N SER A 193 13.74 -9.12 9.64
CA SER A 193 15.08 -9.70 9.80
C SER A 193 15.07 -11.19 10.16
N LYS A 194 13.93 -11.73 10.66
CA LYS A 194 13.79 -13.18 10.89
C LYS A 194 13.92 -13.99 9.61
N GLY A 195 13.61 -13.39 8.45
CA GLY A 195 13.81 -14.00 7.13
C GLY A 195 15.27 -14.08 6.68
N GLY A 196 16.21 -13.48 7.42
CA GLY A 196 17.64 -13.44 7.11
C GLY A 196 18.11 -12.10 6.53
N ASP A 197 19.43 -11.95 6.40
CA ASP A 197 20.08 -10.70 6.01
C ASP A 197 19.68 -10.22 4.61
N GLU A 198 19.50 -11.16 3.67
CA GLU A 198 19.06 -10.83 2.31
C GLU A 198 17.63 -10.26 2.30
N VAL A 199 16.72 -10.87 3.05
CA VAL A 199 15.33 -10.39 3.19
C VAL A 199 15.27 -9.01 3.84
N LEU A 200 16.10 -8.76 4.86
CA LEU A 200 16.21 -7.44 5.49
C LEU A 200 16.78 -6.41 4.50
N LYS A 201 17.82 -6.77 3.75
CA LYS A 201 18.44 -5.90 2.76
C LYS A 201 17.43 -5.46 1.69
N GLU A 202 16.63 -6.39 1.17
CA GLU A 202 15.56 -6.10 0.21
C GLU A 202 14.53 -5.11 0.77
N PHE A 203 14.18 -5.26 2.05
CA PHE A 203 13.32 -4.30 2.72
C PHE A 203 13.96 -2.91 2.83
N GLU A 204 15.21 -2.80 3.26
CA GLU A 204 15.90 -1.51 3.43
C GLU A 204 16.08 -0.77 2.09
N GLU A 205 16.39 -1.50 1.01
CA GLU A 205 16.45 -0.92 -0.33
C GLU A 205 15.09 -0.39 -0.79
N GLY A 206 14.03 -1.16 -0.57
CA GLY A 206 12.66 -0.73 -0.86
C GLY A 206 12.23 0.48 -0.03
N PHE A 207 12.55 0.50 1.26
CA PHE A 207 12.24 1.61 2.16
C PHE A 207 12.96 2.90 1.73
N LYS A 208 14.23 2.81 1.38
CA LYS A 208 15.00 3.93 0.83
C LYS A 208 14.37 4.47 -0.46
N ASP A 209 13.99 3.58 -1.37
CA ASP A 209 13.36 3.97 -2.64
C ASP A 209 11.98 4.61 -2.44
N ALA A 210 11.18 4.09 -1.50
CA ALA A 210 9.88 4.66 -1.17
C ALA A 210 10.00 6.09 -0.64
N ARG A 211 11.00 6.35 0.20
CA ARG A 211 11.30 7.69 0.71
C ARG A 211 11.73 8.66 -0.38
N ILE A 212 12.54 8.21 -1.35
CA ILE A 212 12.89 9.04 -2.51
C ILE A 212 11.64 9.41 -3.29
N GLY A 213 10.73 8.45 -3.51
CA GLY A 213 9.43 8.69 -4.14
C GLY A 213 8.58 9.71 -3.39
N GLN A 214 8.51 9.61 -2.05
CA GLN A 214 7.77 10.56 -1.21
C GLN A 214 8.37 11.96 -1.24
N TYR A 215 9.69 12.08 -1.21
CA TYR A 215 10.36 13.37 -1.33
C TYR A 215 10.11 14.03 -2.69
N LEU A 216 10.08 13.23 -3.77
CA LEU A 216 9.71 13.71 -5.09
C LEU A 216 8.25 14.15 -5.14
N ASP A 217 7.31 13.42 -4.51
CA ASP A 217 5.90 13.79 -4.41
C ASP A 217 5.72 15.23 -3.88
N ILE A 218 6.37 15.55 -2.75
CA ILE A 218 6.36 16.88 -2.13
C ILE A 218 6.96 17.94 -3.08
N LYS A 219 8.07 17.63 -3.75
CA LYS A 219 8.69 18.54 -4.72
C LYS A 219 7.80 18.83 -5.91
N LEU A 220 7.09 17.83 -6.43
CA LEU A 220 6.23 17.99 -7.60
C LEU A 220 4.97 18.80 -7.28
N LYS A 221 4.46 18.74 -6.03
CA LYS A 221 3.40 19.63 -5.53
C LYS A 221 3.77 21.12 -5.67
N GLN A 222 5.05 21.48 -5.61
CA GLN A 222 5.52 22.87 -5.73
C GLN A 222 5.62 23.37 -7.18
N LYS A 223 5.62 22.49 -8.18
CA LYS A 223 5.75 22.84 -9.61
C LYS A 223 4.81 22.02 -10.51
N PRO A 224 3.49 22.06 -10.24
CA PRO A 224 2.53 21.14 -10.83
C PRO A 224 2.43 21.23 -12.37
N THR A 225 2.73 22.38 -12.96
CA THR A 225 2.64 22.61 -14.42
C THR A 225 3.87 22.18 -15.21
N LYS A 226 4.95 21.75 -14.53
CA LYS A 226 6.25 21.39 -15.14
C LYS A 226 6.68 19.95 -14.82
N ILE A 227 5.73 19.11 -14.43
CA ILE A 227 6.00 17.70 -14.12
C ILE A 227 6.30 16.96 -15.43
N THR A 228 7.40 16.21 -15.45
CA THR A 228 7.79 15.34 -16.57
C THR A 228 7.33 13.90 -16.37
N GLU A 229 7.27 13.10 -17.45
CA GLU A 229 6.96 11.66 -17.34
C GLU A 229 7.97 10.92 -16.44
N GLU A 230 9.25 11.25 -16.54
CA GLU A 230 10.29 10.63 -15.72
C GLU A 230 10.06 10.93 -14.24
N GLU A 231 9.73 12.17 -13.89
CA GLU A 231 9.39 12.54 -12.52
C GLU A 231 8.14 11.81 -12.02
N MET A 232 7.12 11.63 -12.86
CA MET A 232 5.95 10.82 -12.52
C MET A 232 6.32 9.35 -12.27
N ASN A 233 7.15 8.76 -13.13
CA ASN A 233 7.62 7.38 -12.95
C ASN A 233 8.42 7.22 -11.64
N GLN A 234 9.28 8.18 -11.30
CA GLN A 234 10.04 8.17 -10.05
C GLN A 234 9.16 8.42 -8.82
N CYS A 235 8.14 9.29 -8.92
CA CYS A 235 7.16 9.50 -7.86
C CYS A 235 6.37 8.21 -7.57
N TYR A 236 5.97 7.49 -8.63
CA TYR A 236 5.28 6.21 -8.55
C TYR A 236 6.13 5.06 -8.00
N LYS A 237 7.47 5.24 -7.97
CA LYS A 237 8.40 4.26 -7.41
C LYS A 237 8.06 3.90 -5.97
N LYS A 238 7.38 4.77 -5.20
CA LYS A 238 6.94 4.45 -3.83
C LYS A 238 6.02 3.23 -3.76
N TYR A 239 5.03 3.15 -4.64
CA TYR A 239 4.14 1.98 -4.74
C TYR A 239 4.91 0.73 -5.16
N ARG A 240 5.79 0.89 -6.15
CA ARG A 240 6.61 -0.18 -6.70
C ARG A 240 7.56 -0.78 -5.66
N ALA A 241 8.29 0.08 -4.97
CA ALA A 241 9.33 -0.29 -4.03
C ALA A 241 8.73 -1.06 -2.85
N VAL A 242 7.70 -0.50 -2.22
CA VAL A 242 7.05 -1.12 -1.05
C VAL A 242 6.43 -2.47 -1.40
N MET A 243 5.61 -2.54 -2.45
CA MET A 243 4.89 -3.77 -2.78
C MET A 243 5.77 -4.80 -3.47
N GLY A 244 6.71 -4.36 -4.30
CA GLY A 244 7.66 -5.24 -4.99
C GLY A 244 8.58 -5.93 -4.00
N THR A 245 9.24 -5.20 -3.10
CA THR A 245 10.18 -5.81 -2.13
C THR A 245 9.45 -6.67 -1.10
N ALA A 246 8.25 -6.27 -0.67
CA ALA A 246 7.42 -7.13 0.17
C ALA A 246 7.02 -8.43 -0.57
N GLY A 247 6.62 -8.34 -1.84
CA GLY A 247 6.37 -9.50 -2.69
C GLY A 247 7.58 -10.43 -2.79
N ARG A 248 8.77 -9.89 -3.07
CA ARG A 248 10.04 -10.63 -3.10
C ARG A 248 10.32 -11.35 -1.78
N ASN A 249 10.09 -10.67 -0.67
CA ASN A 249 10.33 -11.18 0.67
C ASN A 249 9.34 -12.26 1.10
N MET A 250 8.14 -12.31 0.53
CA MET A 250 7.24 -13.45 0.73
C MET A 250 7.80 -14.76 0.17
N ALA A 251 8.77 -14.68 -0.76
CA ALA A 251 9.55 -15.83 -1.23
C ALA A 251 10.91 -15.96 -0.55
N LEU A 252 11.12 -15.31 0.61
CA LEU A 252 12.42 -15.23 1.31
C LEU A 252 13.55 -14.70 0.43
N ALA A 253 13.22 -13.78 -0.49
CA ALA A 253 14.12 -13.27 -1.53
C ALA A 253 14.69 -14.35 -2.48
N LYS A 254 14.16 -15.58 -2.45
CA LYS A 254 14.67 -16.69 -3.26
C LYS A 254 14.13 -16.67 -4.68
N ASN A 255 15.05 -16.81 -5.64
CA ASN A 255 14.71 -16.97 -7.04
C ASN A 255 14.27 -18.41 -7.39
N PRO A 256 13.37 -18.58 -8.37
CA PRO A 256 12.85 -17.53 -9.26
C PRO A 256 11.65 -16.74 -8.69
N LEU A 257 10.96 -17.26 -7.66
CA LEU A 257 9.70 -16.66 -7.19
C LEU A 257 9.87 -15.25 -6.62
N GLY A 258 11.00 -14.95 -5.96
CA GLY A 258 11.29 -13.62 -5.43
C GLY A 258 11.25 -12.54 -6.50
N GLU A 259 11.89 -12.77 -7.65
CA GLU A 259 11.87 -11.82 -8.76
C GLU A 259 10.49 -11.75 -9.44
N ILE A 260 9.82 -12.89 -9.60
CA ILE A 260 8.48 -12.92 -10.21
C ILE A 260 7.48 -12.17 -9.35
N PHE A 261 7.50 -12.39 -8.04
CA PHE A 261 6.63 -11.69 -7.09
C PHE A 261 6.97 -10.21 -7.03
N TYR A 262 8.26 -9.84 -7.07
CA TYR A 262 8.68 -8.45 -7.18
C TYR A 262 8.00 -7.78 -8.38
N LEU A 263 8.23 -8.30 -9.58
CA LEU A 263 7.74 -7.71 -10.83
C LEU A 263 6.21 -7.62 -10.88
N GLY A 264 5.51 -8.70 -10.51
CA GLY A 264 4.05 -8.74 -10.50
C GLY A 264 3.44 -7.74 -9.52
N MET A 265 3.92 -7.73 -8.27
CA MET A 265 3.38 -6.86 -7.22
C MET A 265 3.75 -5.40 -7.43
N ALA A 266 4.98 -5.12 -7.85
CA ALA A 266 5.47 -3.81 -8.23
C ALA A 266 4.54 -3.12 -9.23
N ARG A 267 4.25 -3.80 -10.34
CA ARG A 267 3.42 -3.27 -11.44
C ARG A 267 1.96 -3.21 -11.09
N ALA A 268 1.42 -4.22 -10.40
CA ALA A 268 0.04 -4.18 -9.92
C ALA A 268 -0.20 -3.00 -8.96
N ALA A 269 0.76 -2.69 -8.08
CA ALA A 269 0.66 -1.57 -7.16
C ALA A 269 0.67 -0.21 -7.88
N GLU A 270 1.50 -0.03 -8.91
CA GLU A 270 1.46 1.15 -9.78
C GLU A 270 0.10 1.29 -10.46
N GLY A 271 -0.49 0.17 -10.91
CA GLY A 271 -1.85 0.14 -11.45
C GLY A 271 -2.92 0.56 -10.43
N VAL A 272 -2.83 0.10 -9.17
CA VAL A 272 -3.72 0.55 -8.09
C VAL A 272 -3.59 2.06 -7.84
N GLY A 273 -2.36 2.59 -7.90
CA GLY A 273 -2.09 4.02 -7.76
C GLY A 273 -2.91 4.89 -8.72
N CYS A 274 -3.05 4.46 -9.98
CA CYS A 274 -3.89 5.15 -10.96
C CYS A 274 -5.36 5.24 -10.53
N GLY A 275 -5.95 4.16 -10.00
CA GLY A 275 -7.33 4.17 -9.51
C GLY A 275 -7.51 5.03 -8.27
N ASN A 276 -6.55 4.97 -7.34
CA ASN A 276 -6.55 5.81 -6.13
C ASN A 276 -6.56 7.29 -6.49
N GLU A 277 -5.78 7.72 -7.49
CA GLU A 277 -5.77 9.12 -7.93
C GLU A 277 -7.11 9.58 -8.53
N ILE A 278 -7.83 8.68 -9.21
CA ILE A 278 -9.17 8.97 -9.71
C ILE A 278 -10.16 9.09 -8.55
N GLU A 279 -10.13 8.14 -7.61
CA GLU A 279 -10.95 8.16 -6.40
C GLU A 279 -10.73 9.45 -5.58
N ASP A 280 -9.48 9.79 -5.31
CA ASP A 280 -9.11 10.99 -4.55
C ASP A 280 -9.55 12.27 -5.28
N SER A 281 -9.42 12.31 -6.61
CA SER A 281 -9.84 13.47 -7.38
C SER A 281 -11.35 13.70 -7.29
N ILE A 282 -12.15 12.62 -7.30
CA ILE A 282 -13.60 12.69 -7.09
C ILE A 282 -13.92 13.22 -5.68
N LYS A 283 -13.32 12.61 -4.65
CA LYS A 283 -13.58 12.96 -3.24
C LYS A 283 -13.22 14.41 -2.94
N ASN A 284 -12.07 14.86 -3.40
CA ASN A 284 -11.53 16.18 -3.11
C ASN A 284 -12.12 17.26 -4.04
N GLY A 285 -12.67 16.85 -5.18
CA GLY A 285 -13.27 17.77 -6.14
C GLY A 285 -12.24 18.65 -6.88
N PHE A 286 -11.02 18.14 -7.07
CA PHE A 286 -9.96 18.69 -7.91
C PHE A 286 -9.03 17.56 -8.36
N VAL A 287 -8.25 17.75 -9.43
CA VAL A 287 -7.29 16.74 -9.90
C VAL A 287 -6.12 16.61 -8.92
N LYS A 288 -5.85 15.40 -8.42
CA LYS A 288 -4.76 15.14 -7.44
C LYS A 288 -3.40 15.62 -7.96
N ILE A 289 -2.53 16.07 -7.06
CA ILE A 289 -1.20 16.62 -7.38
C ILE A 289 -0.13 15.98 -6.46
N PRO A 290 0.98 15.45 -7.01
CA PRO A 290 1.16 15.06 -8.41
C PRO A 290 0.26 13.86 -8.75
N SER A 291 -0.07 13.67 -10.03
CA SER A 291 -0.85 12.51 -10.48
C SER A 291 -0.74 12.29 -12.00
N TRP A 292 -0.97 11.05 -12.46
CA TRP A 292 -1.08 10.78 -13.90
C TRP A 292 -2.25 11.54 -14.55
N PRO A 293 -3.43 11.65 -13.92
CA PRO A 293 -4.52 12.49 -14.43
C PRO A 293 -4.07 13.92 -14.66
N LEU A 294 -3.35 14.54 -13.73
CA LEU A 294 -2.84 15.90 -13.88
C LEU A 294 -1.84 15.99 -15.05
N TYR A 295 -0.83 15.12 -15.05
CA TYR A 295 0.21 15.11 -16.08
C TYR A 295 -0.39 15.03 -17.49
N TYR A 296 -1.27 14.06 -17.72
CA TYR A 296 -1.89 13.90 -19.04
C TYR A 296 -2.86 15.03 -19.36
N SER A 297 -3.63 15.53 -18.39
CA SER A 297 -4.56 16.65 -18.61
C SER A 297 -3.84 17.90 -19.10
N LEU A 298 -2.69 18.22 -18.51
CA LEU A 298 -1.87 19.37 -18.90
C LEU A 298 -1.21 19.14 -20.27
N LEU A 299 -0.72 17.92 -20.53
CA LEU A 299 -0.06 17.59 -21.79
C LEU A 299 -0.99 17.71 -23.00
N VAL A 300 -2.25 17.28 -22.87
CA VAL A 300 -3.23 17.25 -23.96
C VAL A 300 -4.22 18.42 -23.92
N ASN A 301 -4.14 19.26 -22.89
CA ASN A 301 -5.07 20.36 -22.63
C ASN A 301 -6.56 19.93 -22.59
N ASP A 302 -6.83 18.76 -22.01
CA ASP A 302 -8.18 18.21 -21.82
C ASP A 302 -8.19 17.30 -20.58
N VAL A 303 -8.96 17.73 -19.56
CA VAL A 303 -9.09 16.98 -18.30
C VAL A 303 -9.68 15.60 -18.53
N LYS A 304 -10.78 15.51 -19.28
CA LYS A 304 -11.44 14.22 -19.51
C LYS A 304 -10.46 13.27 -20.18
N LYS A 305 -9.75 13.76 -21.20
CA LYS A 305 -8.75 12.96 -21.90
C LYS A 305 -7.59 12.55 -21.00
N GLY A 306 -7.17 13.39 -20.05
CA GLY A 306 -6.15 13.05 -19.06
C GLY A 306 -6.50 11.87 -18.17
N PHE A 307 -7.76 11.78 -17.72
CA PHE A 307 -8.26 10.64 -16.94
C PHE A 307 -8.40 9.37 -17.79
N GLU A 308 -8.85 9.48 -19.05
CA GLU A 308 -8.85 8.34 -19.99
C GLU A 308 -7.45 7.75 -20.18
N LEU A 309 -6.45 8.61 -20.42
CA LEU A 309 -5.05 8.19 -20.60
C LEU A 309 -4.47 7.57 -19.33
N THR A 310 -4.90 8.02 -18.15
CA THR A 310 -4.53 7.40 -16.87
C THR A 310 -5.07 5.98 -16.75
N LEU A 311 -6.31 5.74 -17.17
CA LEU A 311 -6.87 4.39 -17.20
C LEU A 311 -6.09 3.47 -18.15
N GLU A 312 -5.65 3.98 -19.31
CA GLU A 312 -4.79 3.22 -20.22
C GLU A 312 -3.39 2.97 -19.63
N LYS A 313 -2.79 3.95 -18.95
CA LYS A 313 -1.52 3.77 -18.22
C LYS A 313 -1.64 2.65 -17.19
N SER A 314 -2.75 2.57 -16.46
CA SER A 314 -3.02 1.45 -15.57
C SER A 314 -3.09 0.11 -16.30
N ASN A 315 -3.71 0.04 -17.48
CA ASN A 315 -3.80 -1.20 -18.24
C ASN A 315 -2.40 -1.68 -18.66
N LEU A 316 -1.50 -0.76 -19.02
CA LEU A 316 -0.11 -1.08 -19.34
C LEU A 316 0.63 -1.68 -18.13
N TYR A 317 0.48 -1.08 -16.94
CA TYR A 317 1.07 -1.66 -15.72
C TYR A 317 0.55 -3.08 -15.46
N LEU A 318 -0.75 -3.34 -15.63
CA LEU A 318 -1.31 -4.67 -15.41
C LEU A 318 -0.96 -5.67 -16.51
N GLN A 319 -0.64 -5.21 -17.73
CA GLN A 319 -0.06 -6.07 -18.77
C GLN A 319 1.36 -6.50 -18.39
N ASP A 320 2.19 -5.58 -17.89
CA ASP A 320 3.53 -5.90 -17.39
C ASP A 320 3.47 -6.86 -16.20
N ALA A 321 2.53 -6.66 -15.26
CA ALA A 321 2.31 -7.56 -14.14
C ALA A 321 1.98 -8.99 -14.61
N ARG A 322 1.18 -9.13 -15.68
CA ARG A 322 0.85 -10.43 -16.29
C ARG A 322 2.01 -11.07 -17.02
N LEU A 323 2.96 -10.28 -17.55
CA LEU A 323 4.19 -10.86 -18.12
C LEU A 323 4.99 -11.58 -17.05
N ALA A 324 5.01 -11.09 -15.81
CA ALA A 324 5.65 -11.80 -14.69
C ALA A 324 5.01 -13.18 -14.44
N LEU A 325 3.69 -13.33 -14.61
CA LEU A 325 3.02 -14.63 -14.45
C LEU A 325 3.46 -15.67 -15.48
N LYS A 326 3.93 -15.24 -16.66
CA LYS A 326 4.47 -16.16 -17.68
C LYS A 326 5.82 -16.78 -17.28
N LEU A 327 6.49 -16.19 -16.28
CA LEU A 327 7.74 -16.70 -15.74
C LEU A 327 7.51 -17.71 -14.60
N LEU A 328 6.27 -17.90 -14.16
CA LEU A 328 5.95 -18.86 -13.10
C LEU A 328 6.33 -20.28 -13.53
N PRO A 329 6.86 -21.10 -12.61
CA PRO A 329 7.12 -22.51 -12.87
C PRO A 329 5.85 -23.26 -13.31
N ASP A 330 6.03 -24.27 -14.16
CA ASP A 330 4.93 -25.15 -14.57
C ASP A 330 4.24 -25.78 -13.36
N GLY A 331 2.91 -25.76 -13.36
CA GLY A 331 2.11 -26.32 -12.27
C GLY A 331 2.05 -25.47 -10.99
N PHE A 332 2.59 -24.24 -11.00
CA PHE A 332 2.53 -23.34 -9.84
C PHE A 332 1.10 -23.17 -9.31
N SER A 333 0.91 -23.45 -8.01
CA SER A 333 -0.41 -23.65 -7.42
C SER A 333 -1.29 -22.40 -7.38
N HIS A 334 -0.68 -21.21 -7.35
CA HIS A 334 -1.37 -19.93 -7.16
C HIS A 334 -1.44 -19.05 -8.43
N GLY A 335 -1.09 -19.56 -9.62
CA GLY A 335 -1.13 -18.76 -10.86
C GLY A 335 -2.49 -18.13 -11.15
N GLU A 336 -3.57 -18.92 -11.04
CA GLU A 336 -4.94 -18.41 -11.21
C GLU A 336 -5.37 -17.41 -10.13
N PHE A 337 -4.81 -17.51 -8.92
CA PHE A 337 -5.07 -16.55 -7.84
C PHE A 337 -4.43 -15.19 -8.16
N LEU A 338 -3.19 -15.18 -8.62
CA LEU A 338 -2.51 -13.94 -9.01
C LEU A 338 -3.20 -13.25 -10.19
N GLU A 339 -3.62 -14.01 -11.20
CA GLU A 339 -4.42 -13.46 -12.31
C GLU A 339 -5.75 -12.88 -11.82
N PHE A 340 -6.41 -13.54 -10.85
CA PHE A 340 -7.62 -13.03 -10.24
C PHE A 340 -7.37 -11.71 -9.49
N LEU A 341 -6.25 -11.56 -8.79
CA LEU A 341 -5.90 -10.29 -8.13
C LEU A 341 -5.79 -9.14 -9.14
N PHE A 342 -5.13 -9.35 -10.28
CA PHE A 342 -5.03 -8.31 -11.31
C PHE A 342 -6.39 -7.92 -11.88
N LEU A 343 -7.29 -8.89 -12.05
CA LEU A 343 -8.67 -8.63 -12.44
C LEU A 343 -9.41 -7.73 -11.44
N THR A 344 -9.12 -7.86 -10.13
CA THR A 344 -9.70 -6.96 -9.12
C THR A 344 -9.16 -5.53 -9.21
N VAL A 345 -7.89 -5.34 -9.60
CA VAL A 345 -7.30 -4.01 -9.82
C VAL A 345 -7.92 -3.35 -11.06
N GLU A 346 -8.07 -4.08 -12.16
CA GLU A 346 -8.76 -3.57 -13.36
C GLU A 346 -10.19 -3.14 -13.05
N HIS A 347 -10.90 -3.95 -12.25
CA HIS A 347 -12.24 -3.61 -11.81
C HIS A 347 -12.25 -2.30 -11.01
N TYR A 348 -11.38 -2.18 -10.01
CA TYR A 348 -11.28 -1.01 -9.15
C TYR A 348 -11.02 0.27 -9.96
N ASN A 349 -10.07 0.23 -10.90
CA ASN A 349 -9.72 1.38 -11.73
C ASN A 349 -10.85 1.77 -12.69
N GLN A 350 -11.45 0.79 -13.36
CA GLN A 350 -12.58 1.05 -14.26
C GLN A 350 -13.83 1.52 -13.49
N PHE A 351 -14.05 1.00 -12.27
CA PHE A 351 -15.16 1.42 -11.44
C PHE A 351 -15.07 2.90 -11.10
N TRP A 352 -13.93 3.37 -10.59
CA TRP A 352 -13.77 4.78 -10.23
C TRP A 352 -13.84 5.72 -11.43
N TYR A 353 -13.27 5.30 -12.57
CA TYR A 353 -13.45 6.05 -13.82
C TYR A 353 -14.93 6.18 -14.19
N ASN A 354 -15.70 5.08 -14.11
CA ASN A 354 -17.15 5.12 -14.38
C ASN A 354 -17.92 5.99 -13.36
N GLN A 355 -17.48 6.05 -12.09
CA GLN A 355 -18.07 6.96 -11.11
C GLN A 355 -17.78 8.42 -11.44
N LEU A 356 -16.57 8.73 -11.91
CA LEU A 356 -16.22 10.07 -12.35
C LEU A 356 -17.06 10.52 -13.56
N GLU A 357 -17.25 9.65 -14.56
CA GLU A 357 -18.15 9.92 -15.70
C GLU A 357 -19.58 10.25 -15.24
N LYS A 358 -20.10 9.51 -14.26
CA LYS A 358 -21.44 9.76 -13.69
C LYS A 358 -21.50 11.05 -12.89
N ALA A 359 -20.46 11.35 -12.11
CA ALA A 359 -20.37 12.58 -11.32
C ALA A 359 -20.19 13.82 -12.22
N ASN A 360 -19.69 13.64 -13.45
CA ASN A 360 -19.55 14.66 -14.48
C ASN A 360 -18.81 15.92 -13.99
N MET A 361 -17.70 15.73 -13.27
CA MET A 361 -16.96 16.80 -12.58
C MET A 361 -15.96 17.54 -13.47
N TRP A 362 -16.02 17.34 -14.79
CA TRP A 362 -15.00 17.80 -15.75
C TRP A 362 -14.76 19.31 -15.70
N SER A 363 -15.82 20.13 -15.76
CA SER A 363 -15.69 21.60 -15.70
C SER A 363 -15.05 22.05 -14.38
N LYS A 364 -15.47 21.46 -13.26
CA LYS A 364 -14.93 21.78 -11.93
C LYS A 364 -13.43 21.46 -11.84
N PHE A 365 -13.01 20.34 -12.44
CA PHE A 365 -11.60 19.98 -12.49
C PHE A 365 -10.79 20.93 -13.39
N SER A 366 -11.31 21.25 -14.58
CA SER A 366 -10.68 22.20 -15.51
C SER A 366 -10.46 23.58 -14.89
N GLU A 367 -11.46 24.10 -14.16
CA GLU A 367 -11.36 25.41 -13.48
C GLU A 367 -10.28 25.44 -12.39
N LYS A 368 -10.03 24.29 -11.76
CA LYS A 368 -9.08 24.13 -10.66
C LYS A 368 -7.72 23.58 -11.10
N LEU A 369 -7.49 23.40 -12.40
CA LEU A 369 -6.17 23.01 -12.87
C LEU A 369 -5.14 24.09 -12.47
N PRO A 370 -3.95 23.67 -12.03
CA PRO A 370 -2.83 24.57 -11.81
C PRO A 370 -2.53 25.38 -13.09
N LYS A 371 -2.25 26.67 -12.92
CA LYS A 371 -1.98 27.63 -14.00
C LYS A 371 -0.52 28.01 -14.06
#